data_AF-A0A2H1FME9-F1
#
_entry.id   AF-A0A2H1FME9-F1
#
_cell.length_a   1.000
_cell.length_b   1.000
_cell.length_c   1.000
_cell.angle_alpha   90.00
_cell.angle_beta   90.00
_cell.angle_gamma   90.00
#
_symmetry.space_group_name_H-M   'P 1'
#
loop_
_entity.id
_entity.type
_entity.pdbx_description
1 polymer ?
#
loop_
_entity_poly.entity_id
_entity_poly.type
_entity_poly.pdbx_seq_one_letter_code
_entity_poly.pdbx_strand_id
1 'polypeptide(L)'
;MAPLQPQGGHLVLILPLATSAATVGLALYQYPVFLSFLAPDEKGESIAGKPLSRFWHPMVKQGRALIATLAVSSTLSGALAARWLRNHSTLETTNVSQWYIAGAVLAAAHLASLPIMAQPVKRIIEANTQSDQAAEQSNREDMKTWLGIHTVRTVLVDLPALWCFAEGVSLSFWITSA
;
A
#
# COMPACT_ATOMS: atom_id res chain seq x y z
N MET A 1 -19.83 28.37 19.10
CA MET A 1 -19.11 27.10 19.31
C MET A 1 -17.63 27.40 19.31
N ALA A 2 -16.91 27.07 20.38
CA ALA A 2 -15.45 27.21 20.38
C ALA A 2 -14.87 26.21 19.36
N PRO A 3 -13.84 26.58 18.58
CA PRO A 3 -13.18 25.63 17.69
C PRO A 3 -12.60 24.47 18.51
N LEU A 4 -12.85 23.23 18.07
CA LEU A 4 -12.26 22.03 18.67
C LEU A 4 -10.74 22.20 18.66
N GLN A 5 -10.12 22.32 19.83
CA GLN A 5 -8.66 22.33 19.92
C GLN A 5 -8.16 20.90 19.74
N PRO A 6 -7.36 20.62 18.70
CA PRO A 6 -6.86 19.27 18.48
C PRO A 6 -5.91 18.88 19.61
N GLN A 7 -6.36 18.01 20.51
CA GLN A 7 -5.50 17.29 21.43
C GLN A 7 -4.54 16.37 20.64
N GLY A 8 -3.30 16.20 21.11
CA GLY A 8 -2.29 15.38 20.44
C GLY A 8 -2.71 13.92 20.16
N GLY A 9 -3.70 13.40 20.90
CA GLY A 9 -4.32 12.11 20.65
C GLY A 9 -5.00 12.01 19.27
N HIS A 10 -5.61 13.09 18.77
CA HIS A 10 -6.30 13.06 17.47
C HIS A 10 -5.34 12.85 16.29
N LEU A 11 -4.10 13.37 16.37
CA LEU A 11 -3.12 13.15 15.31
C LEU A 11 -2.67 11.69 15.23
N VAL A 12 -2.45 11.04 16.37
CA VAL A 12 -2.08 9.61 16.43
C VAL A 12 -3.22 8.72 15.91
N LEU A 13 -4.48 9.10 16.18
CA LEU A 13 -5.65 8.35 15.73
C LEU A 13 -5.88 8.46 14.21
N ILE A 14 -5.58 9.62 13.59
CA ILE A 14 -5.83 9.88 12.16
C ILE A 14 -4.66 9.40 11.28
N LEU A 15 -3.42 9.49 11.77
CA LEU A 15 -2.23 9.15 10.99
C LEU A 15 -2.30 7.78 10.26
N PRO A 16 -2.73 6.67 10.89
CA PRO A 16 -2.78 5.38 10.19
C PRO A 16 -3.78 5.37 9.03
N LEU A 17 -4.90 6.10 9.14
CA LEU A 17 -5.87 6.28 8.06
C LEU A 17 -5.22 7.05 6.89
N ALA A 18 -4.55 8.16 7.18
CA ALA A 18 -3.93 9.00 6.16
C ALA A 18 -2.85 8.22 5.38
N THR A 19 -1.97 7.50 6.08
CA THR A 19 -0.90 6.74 5.44
C THR A 19 -1.43 5.49 4.73
N SER A 20 -2.47 4.83 5.23
CA SER A 20 -3.12 3.71 4.54
C SER A 20 -3.86 4.17 3.28
N ALA A 21 -4.51 5.33 3.32
CA ALA A 21 -5.15 5.92 2.15
C ALA A 21 -4.12 6.27 1.07
N ALA A 22 -2.96 6.82 1.45
CA ALA A 22 -1.86 7.05 0.53
C ALA A 22 -1.32 5.75 -0.09
N THR A 23 -1.19 4.68 0.70
CA THR A 23 -0.81 3.34 0.19
C THR A 23 -1.80 2.83 -0.85
N VAL A 24 -3.11 2.89 -0.56
CA VAL A 24 -4.16 2.46 -1.51
C VAL A 24 -4.16 3.34 -2.76
N GLY A 25 -4.08 4.66 -2.60
CA GLY A 25 -4.02 5.59 -3.73
C GLY A 25 -2.83 5.30 -4.65
N LEU A 26 -1.66 5.06 -4.09
CA LEU A 26 -0.48 4.65 -4.84
C LEU A 26 -0.70 3.29 -5.53
N ALA A 27 -1.28 2.31 -4.84
CA ALA A 27 -1.55 0.99 -5.41
C ALA A 27 -2.54 1.06 -6.59
N LEU A 28 -3.55 1.91 -6.51
CA LEU A 28 -4.49 2.16 -7.61
C LEU A 28 -3.81 2.87 -8.78
N TYR A 29 -2.97 3.88 -8.51
CA TYR A 29 -2.23 4.60 -9.54
C TYR A 29 -1.21 3.72 -10.29
N GLN A 30 -0.71 2.66 -9.67
CA GLN A 30 0.19 1.72 -10.34
C GLN A 30 -0.48 0.95 -11.49
N TYR A 31 -1.81 0.76 -11.49
CA TYR A 31 -2.50 0.09 -12.60
C TYR A 31 -2.36 0.82 -13.93
N PRO A 32 -2.78 2.09 -14.09
CA PRO A 32 -2.65 2.78 -15.37
C PRO A 32 -1.19 2.90 -15.82
N VAL A 33 -0.25 3.11 -14.88
CA VAL A 33 1.19 3.12 -15.18
C VAL A 33 1.63 1.80 -15.80
N PHE A 34 1.40 0.67 -15.13
CA PHE A 34 1.94 -0.61 -15.62
C PHE A 34 1.12 -1.25 -16.74
N LEU A 35 -0.19 -1.03 -16.78
CA LEU A 35 -1.02 -1.47 -17.90
C LEU A 35 -0.64 -0.74 -19.19
N SER A 36 -0.19 0.52 -19.12
CA SER A 36 0.29 1.25 -20.30
C SER A 36 1.51 0.60 -20.97
N PHE A 37 2.33 -0.15 -20.23
CA PHE A 37 3.44 -0.90 -20.82
C PHE A 37 2.97 -2.14 -21.60
N LEU A 38 1.82 -2.70 -21.22
CA LEU A 38 1.24 -3.90 -21.83
C LEU A 38 0.23 -3.58 -22.93
N ALA A 39 -0.19 -2.33 -23.04
CA ALA A 39 -1.14 -1.89 -24.06
C ALA A 39 -0.48 -1.95 -25.45
N PRO A 40 -1.17 -2.55 -26.44
CA PRO A 40 -0.71 -2.49 -27.82
C PRO A 40 -0.89 -1.07 -28.40
N ASP A 41 0.02 -0.66 -29.27
CA ASP A 41 -0.08 0.53 -30.08
C ASP A 41 -0.91 0.28 -31.36
N GLU A 42 -0.94 1.26 -32.28
CA GLU A 42 -1.66 1.17 -33.55
C GLU A 42 -1.18 0.02 -34.46
N LYS A 43 0.02 -0.51 -34.22
CA LYS A 43 0.62 -1.62 -34.96
C LYS A 43 0.49 -2.95 -34.24
N GLY A 44 -0.09 -2.96 -33.03
CA GLY A 44 -0.22 -4.15 -32.19
C GLY A 44 1.02 -4.45 -31.34
N GLU A 45 2.00 -3.54 -31.28
CA GLU A 45 3.24 -3.69 -30.51
C GLU A 45 3.09 -3.05 -29.12
N SER A 46 3.72 -3.61 -28.09
CA SER A 46 3.73 -3.03 -26.75
C SER A 46 5.12 -2.52 -26.38
N ILE A 47 5.24 -1.77 -25.28
CA ILE A 47 6.53 -1.30 -24.75
C ILE A 47 7.00 -2.13 -23.55
N ALA A 48 6.52 -3.37 -23.44
CA ALA A 48 6.76 -4.25 -22.30
C ALA A 48 8.20 -4.79 -22.22
N GLY A 49 8.99 -4.73 -23.30
CA GLY A 49 10.36 -5.23 -23.35
C GLY A 49 11.35 -4.35 -22.59
N LYS A 50 12.49 -4.02 -23.22
CA LYS A 50 13.55 -3.24 -22.56
C LYS A 50 13.11 -1.89 -21.96
N PRO A 51 12.14 -1.14 -22.52
CA PRO A 51 11.64 0.07 -21.87
C PRO A 51 11.13 -0.19 -20.45
N LEU A 52 10.36 -1.26 -20.23
CA LEU A 52 9.86 -1.66 -18.92
C LEU A 52 11.00 -2.02 -17.95
N SER A 53 12.01 -2.78 -18.41
CA SER A 53 13.19 -3.12 -17.60
C SER A 53 13.94 -1.86 -17.13
N ARG A 54 14.13 -0.90 -18.05
CA ARG A 54 14.80 0.38 -17.77
C ARG A 54 13.98 1.29 -16.86
N PHE A 55 12.67 1.16 -16.86
CA PHE A 55 11.79 1.88 -15.94
C PHE A 55 11.83 1.30 -14.51
N TRP A 56 11.76 -0.03 -14.37
CA TRP A 56 11.70 -0.69 -13.07
C TRP A 56 12.94 -0.45 -12.20
N HIS A 57 14.13 -0.45 -12.79
CA HIS A 57 15.36 -0.25 -12.01
C HIS A 57 15.38 1.08 -11.23
N PRO A 58 15.20 2.28 -11.84
CA PRO A 58 15.15 3.53 -11.10
C PRO A 58 13.90 3.63 -10.23
N MET A 59 12.74 3.12 -10.69
CA MET A 59 11.50 3.12 -9.91
C MET A 59 11.68 2.41 -8.56
N VAL A 60 12.25 1.21 -8.53
CA VAL A 60 12.48 0.48 -7.27
C VAL A 60 13.45 1.25 -6.38
N LYS A 61 14.55 1.75 -6.96
CA LYS A 61 15.59 2.46 -6.21
C LYS A 61 15.02 3.69 -5.47
N GLN A 62 14.16 4.46 -6.15
CA GLN A 62 13.59 5.69 -5.62
C GLN A 62 12.31 5.45 -4.81
N GLY A 63 11.42 4.59 -5.32
CA GLY A 63 10.08 4.36 -4.76
C GLY A 63 10.06 3.49 -3.50
N ARG A 64 11.06 2.61 -3.28
CA ARG A 64 11.07 1.70 -2.12
C ARG A 64 11.01 2.42 -0.78
N ALA A 65 11.67 3.57 -0.67
CA ALA A 65 11.70 4.34 0.58
C ALA A 65 10.32 4.94 0.88
N LEU A 66 9.63 5.47 -0.13
CA LEU A 66 8.28 5.99 0.01
C LEU A 66 7.29 4.89 0.41
N ILE A 67 7.28 3.76 -0.30
CA ILE A 67 6.38 2.63 -0.02
C ILE A 67 6.63 2.09 1.39
N ALA A 68 7.90 1.87 1.76
CA ALA A 68 8.26 1.40 3.10
C ALA A 68 7.83 2.40 4.18
N THR A 69 8.04 3.70 3.96
CA THR A 69 7.64 4.75 4.91
C THR A 69 6.14 4.75 5.15
N LEU A 70 5.32 4.67 4.10
CA LEU A 70 3.85 4.66 4.23
C LEU A 70 3.37 3.40 4.98
N ALA A 71 3.90 2.23 4.62
CA ALA A 71 3.48 0.97 5.24
C ALA A 71 3.95 0.85 6.70
N VAL A 72 5.19 1.23 7.01
CA VAL A 72 5.70 1.29 8.39
C VAL A 72 4.92 2.33 9.21
N SER A 73 4.66 3.51 8.65
CA SER A 73 3.88 4.55 9.36
C SER A 73 2.47 4.06 9.69
N SER A 74 1.77 3.43 8.74
CA SER A 74 0.43 2.86 8.96
C SER A 74 0.44 1.80 10.06
N THR A 75 1.44 0.91 10.02
CA THR A 75 1.60 -0.16 11.01
C THR A 75 1.87 0.38 12.41
N LEU A 76 2.87 1.25 12.55
CA LEU A 76 3.30 1.75 13.86
C LEU A 76 2.29 2.71 14.46
N SER A 77 1.74 3.63 13.66
CA SER A 77 0.73 4.57 14.16
C SER A 77 -0.57 3.87 14.53
N GLY A 78 -0.99 2.84 13.77
CA GLY A 78 -2.12 1.99 14.13
C GLY A 78 -1.90 1.25 15.45
N ALA A 79 -0.73 0.65 15.64
CA ALA A 79 -0.37 -0.01 16.90
C ALA A 79 -0.33 0.96 18.09
N LEU A 80 0.19 2.18 17.88
CA LEU A 80 0.24 3.24 18.90
C LEU A 80 -1.16 3.75 19.25
N ALA A 81 -2.03 3.97 18.26
CA ALA A 81 -3.44 4.32 18.46
C ALA A 81 -4.17 3.24 19.26
N ALA A 82 -4.01 1.98 18.89
CA ALA A 82 -4.60 0.85 19.62
C ALA A 82 -4.11 0.79 21.08
N ARG A 83 -2.81 1.00 21.32
CA ARG A 83 -2.24 1.05 22.67
C ARG A 83 -2.78 2.22 23.48
N TRP A 84 -2.87 3.40 22.87
CA TRP A 84 -3.38 4.60 23.53
C TRP A 84 -4.84 4.42 23.98
N LEU A 85 -5.69 3.87 23.10
CA LEU A 85 -7.09 3.57 23.41
C LEU A 85 -7.23 2.55 24.54
N ARG A 86 -6.41 1.49 24.55
CA ARG A 86 -6.41 0.50 25.65
C ARG A 86 -5.92 1.05 26.99
N ASN A 87 -4.98 1.99 26.97
CA ASN A 87 -4.50 2.63 28.20
C ASN A 87 -5.54 3.60 28.79
N HIS A 88 -6.46 4.11 27.99
CA HIS A 88 -7.62 4.90 28.42
C HIS A 88 -8.89 4.04 28.32
N SER A 89 -8.83 2.82 28.88
CA SER A 89 -9.84 1.79 28.65
C SER A 89 -11.18 2.11 29.31
N THR A 90 -12.17 2.33 28.47
CA THR A 90 -13.58 2.09 28.71
C THR A 90 -14.00 0.90 27.84
N LEU A 91 -15.24 0.43 27.98
CA LEU A 91 -15.80 -0.61 27.10
C LEU A 91 -15.75 -0.16 25.62
N GLU A 92 -16.02 1.12 25.38
CA GLU A 92 -16.05 1.71 24.04
C GLU A 92 -14.64 1.85 23.44
N THR A 93 -13.66 2.37 24.19
CA THR A 93 -12.29 2.54 23.66
C THR A 93 -11.61 1.19 23.41
N THR A 94 -11.93 0.16 24.20
CA THR A 94 -11.44 -1.21 23.97
C THR A 94 -11.95 -1.75 22.64
N ASN A 95 -13.25 -1.59 22.34
CA ASN A 95 -13.85 -2.02 21.08
C ASN A 95 -13.24 -1.28 19.89
N VAL A 96 -13.06 0.04 19.99
CA VAL A 96 -12.42 0.82 18.91
C VAL A 96 -10.96 0.42 18.71
N SER A 97 -10.24 0.05 19.77
CA SER A 97 -8.84 -0.39 19.64
C SER A 97 -8.67 -1.63 18.75
N GLN A 98 -9.70 -2.48 18.63
CA GLN A 98 -9.65 -3.69 17.79
C GLN A 98 -9.55 -3.34 16.31
N TRP A 99 -10.22 -2.29 15.86
CA TRP A 99 -10.12 -1.80 14.48
C TRP A 99 -8.69 -1.36 14.15
N TYR A 100 -8.05 -0.64 15.07
CA TYR A 100 -6.65 -0.22 14.92
C TYR A 100 -5.67 -1.41 14.94
N ILE A 101 -5.92 -2.45 15.76
CA ILE A 101 -5.12 -3.68 15.74
C ILE A 101 -5.23 -4.37 14.38
N ALA A 102 -6.46 -4.62 13.92
CA ALA A 102 -6.70 -5.31 12.66
C ALA A 102 -6.06 -4.56 11.48
N GLY A 103 -6.25 -3.23 11.42
CA GLY A 103 -5.60 -2.38 10.43
C GLY A 103 -4.08 -2.44 10.49
N ALA A 104 -3.48 -2.42 11.70
CA ALA A 104 -2.02 -2.50 11.85
C ALA A 104 -1.45 -3.86 11.42
N VAL A 105 -2.16 -4.97 11.71
CA VAL A 105 -1.77 -6.31 11.25
C VAL A 105 -1.81 -6.40 9.73
N LEU A 106 -2.87 -5.89 9.10
CA LEU A 106 -3.00 -5.86 7.65
C LEU A 106 -1.92 -4.95 7.01
N ALA A 107 -1.66 -3.77 7.59
CA ALA A 107 -0.57 -2.90 7.15
C ALA A 107 0.81 -3.56 7.27
N ALA A 108 1.03 -4.38 8.30
CA ALA A 108 2.26 -5.18 8.40
C ALA A 108 2.31 -6.28 7.33
N ALA A 109 1.17 -6.90 7.00
CA ALA A 109 1.07 -7.89 5.93
C ALA A 109 1.41 -7.31 4.54
N HIS A 110 1.16 -6.01 4.31
CA HIS A 110 1.65 -5.32 3.11
C HIS A 110 3.18 -5.45 2.98
N LEU A 111 3.93 -5.17 4.06
CA LEU A 111 5.39 -5.32 4.07
C LEU A 111 5.82 -6.77 3.92
N ALA A 112 5.08 -7.71 4.53
CA ALA A 112 5.36 -9.13 4.41
C ALA A 112 5.18 -9.68 2.98
N SER A 113 4.44 -8.99 2.11
CA SER A 113 4.26 -9.37 0.70
C SER A 113 5.49 -9.09 -0.19
N LEU A 114 6.46 -8.31 0.30
CA LEU A 114 7.62 -7.88 -0.48
C LEU A 114 8.42 -9.01 -1.13
N PRO A 115 8.74 -10.14 -0.46
CA PRO A 115 9.52 -11.21 -1.08
C PRO A 115 8.83 -11.81 -2.30
N ILE A 116 7.50 -11.93 -2.27
CA ILE A 116 6.70 -12.48 -3.36
C ILE A 116 6.64 -11.48 -4.52
N MET A 117 6.40 -10.20 -4.20
CA MET A 117 6.34 -9.09 -5.17
C MET A 117 7.68 -8.79 -5.85
N ALA A 118 8.80 -9.02 -5.18
CA ALA A 118 10.13 -8.69 -5.69
C ALA A 118 10.60 -9.65 -6.80
N GLN A 119 10.10 -10.89 -6.83
CA GLN A 119 10.59 -11.90 -7.79
C GLN A 119 10.31 -11.54 -9.25
N PRO A 120 9.07 -11.19 -9.66
CA PRO A 120 8.82 -10.75 -11.04
C PRO A 120 9.58 -9.46 -11.39
N VAL A 121 9.68 -8.52 -10.45
CA VAL A 121 10.40 -7.25 -10.66
C VAL A 121 11.88 -7.50 -10.92
N LYS A 122 12.50 -8.41 -10.16
CA LYS A 122 13.91 -8.79 -10.36
C LYS A 122 14.12 -9.36 -11.76
N ARG A 123 13.27 -10.29 -12.20
CA ARG A 123 13.35 -10.88 -13.54
C ARG A 123 13.17 -9.83 -14.64
N ILE A 124 12.22 -8.90 -14.48
CA ILE A 124 12.01 -7.79 -15.41
C ILE A 124 13.28 -6.92 -15.53
N ILE A 125 13.94 -6.62 -14.43
CA ILE A 125 15.19 -5.83 -14.45
C ILE A 125 16.31 -6.61 -15.18
N GLU A 126 16.45 -7.90 -14.90
CA GLU A 126 17.48 -8.76 -15.48
C GLU A 126 17.27 -9.02 -17.00
N ALA A 127 16.02 -8.98 -17.47
CA ALA A 127 15.66 -9.12 -18.89
C ALA A 127 16.27 -8.04 -19.80
N ASN A 128 16.78 -6.93 -19.24
CA ASN A 128 17.49 -5.90 -20.02
C ASN A 128 18.75 -6.45 -20.73
N THR A 129 19.28 -7.58 -20.29
CA THR A 129 20.44 -8.26 -20.89
C THR A 129 20.08 -9.19 -22.06
N GLN A 130 18.79 -9.45 -22.28
CA GLN A 130 18.31 -10.37 -23.31
C GLN A 130 18.17 -9.70 -24.68
N SER A 131 17.90 -10.50 -25.72
CA SER A 131 17.44 -10.00 -27.01
C SER A 131 16.11 -9.26 -26.86
N ASP A 132 15.81 -8.32 -27.76
CA ASP A 132 14.60 -7.49 -27.65
C ASP A 132 13.31 -8.34 -27.65
N GLN A 133 13.23 -9.34 -28.52
CA GLN A 133 12.08 -10.24 -28.61
C GLN A 133 11.92 -11.11 -27.35
N ALA A 134 13.02 -11.61 -26.78
CA ALA A 134 12.97 -12.41 -25.55
C ALA A 134 12.60 -11.55 -24.33
N ALA A 135 13.11 -10.32 -24.25
CA ALA A 135 12.77 -9.37 -23.20
C ALA A 135 11.28 -8.98 -23.26
N GLU A 136 10.74 -8.71 -24.45
CA GLU A 136 9.33 -8.40 -24.66
C GLU A 136 8.41 -9.51 -24.13
N GLN A 137 8.67 -10.77 -24.50
CA GLN A 137 7.84 -11.88 -24.08
C GLN A 137 7.92 -12.12 -22.56
N SER A 138 9.13 -12.25 -22.01
CA SER A 138 9.33 -12.56 -20.59
C SER A 138 8.81 -11.44 -19.68
N ASN A 139 9.09 -10.19 -20.01
CA ASN A 139 8.61 -9.06 -19.23
C ASN A 139 7.08 -8.95 -19.23
N ARG A 140 6.42 -9.23 -20.36
CA ARG A 140 4.95 -9.20 -20.42
C ARG A 140 4.32 -10.23 -19.49
N GLU A 141 4.90 -11.43 -19.41
CA GLU A 141 4.46 -12.49 -18.51
C GLU A 141 4.72 -12.15 -17.04
N ASP A 142 5.92 -11.63 -16.74
CA ASP A 142 6.30 -11.23 -15.39
C ASP A 142 5.50 -10.01 -14.89
N MET A 143 5.20 -9.05 -15.77
CA MET A 143 4.38 -7.88 -15.45
C MET A 143 2.93 -8.27 -15.16
N LYS A 144 2.36 -9.22 -15.91
CA LYS A 144 1.03 -9.79 -15.62
C LYS A 144 1.03 -10.52 -14.28
N THR A 145 2.07 -11.31 -14.02
CA THR A 145 2.25 -12.02 -12.74
C THR A 145 2.32 -11.04 -11.59
N TRP A 146 3.13 -9.98 -11.72
CA TRP A 146 3.22 -8.91 -10.73
C TRP A 146 1.89 -8.21 -10.51
N LEU A 147 1.16 -7.86 -11.57
CA LEU A 147 -0.17 -7.24 -11.46
C LEU A 147 -1.17 -8.14 -10.74
N GLY A 148 -1.13 -9.45 -10.97
CA GLY A 148 -1.95 -10.42 -10.25
C GLY A 148 -1.68 -10.39 -8.75
N ILE A 149 -0.42 -10.51 -8.34
CA ILE A 149 -0.03 -10.49 -6.93
C ILE A 149 -0.34 -9.12 -6.30
N HIS A 150 -0.05 -8.02 -7.02
CA HIS A 150 -0.38 -6.64 -6.64
C HIS A 150 -1.88 -6.49 -6.37
N THR A 151 -2.72 -7.03 -7.26
CA THR A 151 -4.19 -6.98 -7.13
C THR A 151 -4.66 -7.73 -5.90
N VAL A 152 -4.18 -8.96 -5.70
CA VAL A 152 -4.52 -9.78 -4.52
C VAL A 152 -4.14 -9.04 -3.23
N ARG A 153 -2.93 -8.50 -3.15
CA ARG A 153 -2.49 -7.71 -1.99
C ARG A 153 -3.37 -6.48 -1.79
N THR A 154 -3.69 -5.73 -2.84
CA THR A 154 -4.55 -4.55 -2.71
C THR A 154 -5.95 -4.86 -2.23
N VAL A 155 -6.56 -5.92 -2.75
CA VAL A 155 -7.93 -6.30 -2.40
C VAL A 155 -8.02 -6.95 -1.02
N LEU A 156 -7.07 -7.82 -0.66
CA LEU A 156 -7.13 -8.60 0.57
C LEU A 156 -6.38 -7.99 1.75
N VAL A 157 -5.51 -7.00 1.49
CA VAL A 157 -4.66 -6.40 2.52
C VAL A 157 -4.87 -4.89 2.58
N ASP A 158 -4.59 -4.16 1.50
CA ASP A 158 -4.53 -2.70 1.55
C ASP A 158 -5.92 -2.06 1.75
N LEU A 159 -6.94 -2.52 1.01
CA LEU A 159 -8.32 -2.04 1.15
C LEU A 159 -8.93 -2.40 2.52
N PRO A 160 -8.79 -3.64 3.03
CA PRO A 160 -9.21 -3.96 4.39
C PRO A 160 -8.48 -3.16 5.47
N ALA A 161 -7.17 -2.91 5.33
CA ALA A 161 -6.42 -2.07 6.27
C ALA A 161 -6.99 -0.65 6.31
N LEU A 162 -7.22 -0.05 5.14
CA LEU A 162 -7.83 1.26 5.01
C LEU A 162 -9.22 1.30 5.66
N TRP A 163 -10.05 0.29 5.41
CA TRP A 163 -11.37 0.16 6.01
C TRP A 163 -11.30 0.12 7.54
N CYS A 164 -10.45 -0.74 8.10
CA CYS A 164 -10.27 -0.84 9.54
C CYS A 164 -9.84 0.49 10.17
N PHE A 165 -8.91 1.22 9.55
CA PHE A 165 -8.49 2.52 10.06
C PHE A 165 -9.57 3.60 9.88
N ALA A 166 -10.37 3.56 8.82
CA ALA A 166 -11.50 4.48 8.63
C ALA A 166 -12.56 4.30 9.74
N GLU A 167 -12.92 3.05 10.04
CA GLU A 167 -13.83 2.72 11.14
C GLU A 167 -13.25 3.13 12.51
N GLY A 168 -11.97 2.79 12.75
CA GLY A 168 -11.28 3.19 13.97
C GLY A 168 -11.29 4.70 14.19
N VAL A 169 -10.97 5.48 13.16
CA VAL A 169 -10.99 6.94 13.20
C VAL A 169 -12.40 7.47 13.43
N SER A 170 -13.38 7.00 12.64
CA SER A 170 -14.78 7.42 12.76
C SER A 170 -15.28 7.25 14.18
N LEU A 171 -15.14 6.04 14.75
CA LEU A 171 -15.59 5.72 16.10
C LEU A 171 -14.79 6.45 17.18
N SER A 172 -13.49 6.70 16.96
CA SER A 172 -12.67 7.43 17.93
C SER A 172 -13.15 8.88 18.13
N PHE A 173 -13.62 9.55 17.08
CA PHE A 173 -14.15 10.92 17.19
C PHE A 173 -15.43 10.99 18.03
N TRP A 174 -16.27 9.96 17.97
CA TRP A 174 -17.49 9.87 18.78
C TRP A 174 -17.16 9.72 20.27
N ILE A 175 -16.19 8.87 20.61
CA ILE A 175 -15.86 8.56 22.01
C ILE A 175 -15.05 9.69 22.66
N THR A 176 -14.19 10.38 21.92
CA THR A 176 -13.40 11.50 22.48
C THR A 176 -14.20 12.79 22.64
N SER A 177 -15.42 12.86 22.09
CA SER A 177 -16.29 14.04 22.17
C SER A 177 -17.36 13.92 23.27
N ALA A 178 -17.46 12.76 23.93
CA ALA A 178 -18.33 12.48 25.07
C ALA A 178 -17.59 12.65 26.40
#